data_AF-A0A3B4GDP1-F1
#
_entry.id   AF-A0A3B4GDP1-F1
#
_cell.length_a   1.000
_cell.length_b   1.000
_cell.length_c   1.000
_cell.angle_alpha   90.00
_cell.angle_beta   90.00
_cell.angle_gamma   90.00
#
_symmetry.space_group_name_H-M   'P 1'
#
loop_
_entity.id
_entity.type
_entity.pdbx_description
1 polymer ?
#
loop_
_entity_poly.entity_id
_entity_poly.type
_entity_poly.pdbx_seq_one_letter_code
_entity_poly.pdbx_strand_id
1 'polypeptide(L)'
;MYRVVLNMPLFALKSLLLCVLMVGAVYTCMLKNYTLWIEKQDCTQCVAINTTICSGYCYTQDTNLRGRFGRTFLIQRSCVPLSLVYRAAHIPGCPKDVNPQLYYPAAHCCSCRRCDTRTHRCVRTSRIPYDQCFTTLDSVKKQNQSAVEISQYSNTSSSALARK
;
A
#
# COMPACT_ATOMS: atom_id res chain seq x y z
N MET A 1 14.05 -32.26 44.60
CA MET A 1 13.83 -32.75 43.22
C MET A 1 12.40 -32.54 42.72
N TYR A 2 11.38 -32.72 43.55
CA TYR A 2 9.94 -32.54 43.23
C TYR A 2 9.50 -31.10 42.86
N ARG A 3 10.18 -30.06 43.35
CA ARG A 3 9.91 -28.66 42.99
C ARG A 3 10.26 -28.31 41.53
N VAL A 4 11.20 -29.01 40.91
CA VAL A 4 11.61 -28.78 39.51
C VAL A 4 10.63 -29.45 38.54
N VAL A 5 10.11 -30.62 38.92
CA VAL A 5 9.16 -31.40 38.12
C VAL A 5 7.77 -30.75 38.08
N LEU A 6 7.30 -30.12 39.16
CA LEU A 6 6.04 -29.35 39.16
C LEU A 6 6.11 -28.06 38.32
N ASN A 7 7.31 -27.53 38.13
CA ASN A 7 7.56 -26.31 37.36
C ASN A 7 7.66 -26.57 35.84
N MET A 8 8.15 -27.75 35.42
CA MET A 8 8.21 -28.20 34.02
C MET A 8 6.88 -28.05 33.23
N PRO A 9 5.72 -28.55 33.72
CA PRO A 9 4.44 -28.41 33.00
C PRO A 9 3.94 -26.97 33.01
N LEU A 10 4.24 -26.20 34.06
CA LEU A 10 3.84 -24.79 34.17
C LEU A 10 4.63 -23.90 33.20
N PHE A 11 5.92 -24.17 33.00
CA PHE A 11 6.74 -23.49 31.99
C PHE A 11 6.32 -23.86 30.57
N ALA A 12 6.01 -25.13 30.31
CA ALA A 12 5.50 -25.58 29.02
C ALA A 12 4.13 -24.97 28.69
N LEU A 13 3.22 -24.92 29.66
CA LEU A 13 1.90 -24.29 29.51
C LEU A 13 2.02 -22.77 29.27
N LYS A 14 2.89 -22.09 30.02
CA LYS A 14 3.16 -20.65 29.83
C LYS A 14 3.77 -20.39 28.45
N SER A 15 4.70 -21.23 28.00
CA SER A 15 5.29 -21.14 26.66
C SER A 15 4.26 -21.38 25.56
N LEU A 16 3.39 -22.37 25.71
CA LEU A 16 2.31 -22.65 24.76
C LEU A 16 1.31 -21.49 24.70
N LEU A 17 0.92 -20.95 25.86
CA LEU A 17 0.03 -19.79 25.96
C LEU A 17 0.64 -18.55 25.31
N LEU A 18 1.93 -18.29 25.54
CA LEU A 18 2.69 -17.22 24.87
C LEU A 18 2.72 -17.43 23.35
N CYS A 19 2.99 -18.65 22.87
CA CYS A 19 2.98 -18.94 21.43
C CYS A 19 1.60 -18.70 20.81
N VAL A 20 0.51 -19.11 21.47
CA VAL A 20 -0.87 -18.87 21.00
C VAL A 20 -1.19 -17.37 20.94
N LEU A 21 -0.80 -16.60 21.96
CA LEU A 21 -1.01 -15.15 22.01
C LEU A 21 -0.23 -14.41 20.91
N MET A 22 1.00 -14.85 20.59
CA MET A 22 1.83 -14.23 19.56
C MET A 22 1.34 -14.53 18.13
N VAL A 23 0.74 -15.71 17.89
CA VAL A 23 0.14 -16.06 16.58
C VAL A 23 -1.11 -15.22 16.30
N GLY A 24 -1.89 -14.87 17.34
CA GLY A 24 -3.11 -14.06 17.20
C GLY A 24 -2.86 -12.58 16.86
N ALA A 25 -1.63 -12.08 17.03
CA ALA A 25 -1.29 -10.66 16.84
C ALA A 25 -0.85 -10.28 15.42
N VAL A 26 -0.80 -11.23 14.47
CA VAL A 26 -0.43 -10.92 13.09
C VAL A 26 -1.61 -10.25 12.40
N TYR A 27 -1.46 -8.98 12.03
CA TYR A 27 -2.38 -8.26 11.14
C TYR A 27 -2.43 -8.98 9.79
N THR A 28 -3.28 -9.98 9.63
CA THR A 28 -3.44 -10.69 8.35
C THR A 28 -4.11 -9.80 7.30
N CYS A 29 -3.96 -10.14 6.02
CA CYS A 29 -4.61 -9.40 4.93
C CYS A 29 -6.13 -9.44 5.08
N MET A 30 -6.73 -8.28 5.36
CA MET A 30 -8.15 -8.13 5.62
C MET A 30 -8.71 -6.82 5.03
N LEU A 31 -10.03 -6.74 5.03
CA LEU A 31 -10.74 -5.55 4.62
C LEU A 31 -10.65 -4.49 5.72
N LYS A 32 -10.32 -3.25 5.36
CA LYS A 32 -10.17 -2.13 6.29
C LYS A 32 -10.96 -0.92 5.80
N ASN A 33 -11.69 -0.28 6.69
CA ASN A 33 -12.33 1.01 6.41
C ASN A 33 -11.27 2.10 6.26
N TYR A 34 -11.41 2.91 5.21
CA TYR A 34 -10.49 3.98 4.87
C TYR A 34 -11.26 5.16 4.29
N THR A 35 -10.83 6.37 4.65
CA THR A 35 -11.42 7.60 4.10
C THR A 35 -10.63 7.99 2.87
N LEU A 36 -11.26 7.85 1.71
CA LEU A 36 -10.71 8.21 0.41
C LEU A 36 -11.11 9.64 0.07
N TRP A 37 -10.13 10.49 -0.23
CA TRP A 37 -10.36 11.81 -0.78
C TRP A 37 -10.43 11.75 -2.30
N ILE A 38 -11.52 12.29 -2.85
CA ILE A 38 -11.81 12.24 -4.27
C ILE A 38 -11.96 13.67 -4.79
N GLU A 39 -11.28 13.91 -5.90
CA GLU A 39 -11.38 15.11 -6.70
C GLU A 39 -11.69 14.75 -8.15
N LYS A 40 -12.24 15.71 -8.89
CA LYS A 40 -12.49 15.58 -10.31
C LYS A 40 -11.98 16.82 -11.01
N GLN A 41 -11.35 16.61 -12.16
CA GLN A 41 -10.94 17.69 -13.05
C GLN A 41 -12.18 18.53 -13.40
N ASP A 42 -12.01 19.85 -13.45
CA ASP A 42 -13.06 20.85 -13.71
C ASP A 42 -14.02 21.14 -12.54
N CYS A 43 -13.96 20.41 -11.42
CA CYS A 43 -14.72 20.72 -10.22
C CYS A 43 -13.83 21.41 -9.16
N THR A 44 -14.36 22.40 -8.45
CA THR A 44 -13.57 23.23 -7.51
C THR A 44 -13.47 22.63 -6.10
N GLN A 45 -14.26 21.61 -5.80
CA GLN A 45 -14.39 21.02 -4.48
C GLN A 45 -14.00 19.54 -4.49
N CYS A 46 -13.54 19.04 -3.33
CA CYS A 46 -13.25 17.63 -3.13
C CYS A 46 -14.11 17.05 -2.02
N VAL A 47 -14.25 15.72 -2.02
CA VAL A 47 -15.12 14.99 -1.10
C VAL A 47 -14.35 13.87 -0.41
N ALA A 48 -14.53 13.75 0.90
CA ALA A 48 -14.05 12.61 1.68
C ALA A 48 -15.13 11.53 1.72
N ILE A 49 -14.80 10.32 1.29
CA ILE A 49 -15.73 9.20 1.21
C ILE A 49 -15.18 8.01 1.98
N ASN A 50 -16.01 7.45 2.86
CA ASN A 50 -15.67 6.21 3.54
C ASN A 50 -15.81 5.04 2.57
N THR A 51 -14.69 4.37 2.30
CA THR A 51 -14.60 3.19 1.43
C THR A 51 -13.83 2.08 2.14
N THR A 52 -13.79 0.92 1.52
CA THR A 52 -13.08 -0.26 2.00
C THR A 52 -11.86 -0.53 1.13
N ILE A 53 -10.72 -0.77 1.76
CA ILE A 53 -9.46 -1.13 1.12
C ILE A 53 -8.92 -2.43 1.68
N CYS A 54 -7.95 -3.03 0.99
CA CYS A 54 -7.22 -4.19 1.50
C CYS A 54 -5.94 -3.75 2.21
N SER A 55 -5.75 -4.22 3.45
CA SER A 55 -4.58 -3.91 4.25
C SER A 55 -4.22 -5.08 5.16
N GLY A 56 -2.94 -5.21 5.47
CA GLY A 56 -2.41 -6.28 6.31
C GLY A 56 -1.19 -6.96 5.70
N TYR A 57 -0.72 -8.00 6.38
CA TYR A 57 0.49 -8.74 6.05
C TYR A 57 0.15 -10.06 5.36
N CYS A 58 1.05 -10.45 4.46
CA CYS A 58 1.01 -11.72 3.75
C CYS A 58 2.33 -12.45 3.96
N TYR A 59 2.27 -13.77 4.04
CA TYR A 59 3.47 -14.59 4.08
C TYR A 59 4.30 -14.39 2.81
N THR A 60 5.59 -14.12 3.01
CA THR A 60 6.59 -14.02 1.94
C THR A 60 7.78 -14.87 2.29
N GLN A 61 8.44 -15.40 1.27
CA GLN A 61 9.61 -16.27 1.42
C GLN A 61 10.61 -15.95 0.31
N ASP A 62 11.83 -15.63 0.72
CA ASP A 62 12.97 -15.48 -0.17
C ASP A 62 14.01 -16.56 0.13
N THR A 63 14.78 -16.95 -0.87
CA THR A 63 15.87 -17.92 -0.73
C THR A 63 17.22 -17.22 -0.79
N ASN A 64 18.16 -17.71 0.01
CA ASN A 64 19.54 -17.20 0.03
C ASN A 64 20.38 -17.73 -1.14
N LEU A 65 19.84 -18.65 -1.94
CA LEU A 65 20.49 -19.16 -3.14
C LEU A 65 20.49 -18.11 -4.25
N ARG A 66 21.67 -17.83 -4.80
CA ARG A 66 21.83 -16.87 -5.90
C ARG A 66 21.56 -17.53 -7.27
N GLY A 67 21.27 -16.71 -8.27
CA GLY A 67 21.08 -17.15 -9.65
C GLY A 67 19.67 -17.67 -9.95
N ARG A 68 19.55 -18.45 -11.04
CA ARG A 68 18.24 -18.90 -11.57
C ARG A 68 17.50 -19.82 -10.60
N PHE A 69 18.23 -20.65 -9.84
CA PHE A 69 17.67 -21.53 -8.81
C PHE A 69 16.99 -20.74 -7.68
N GLY A 70 17.52 -19.57 -7.32
CA GLY A 70 16.94 -18.73 -6.29
C GLY A 70 15.54 -18.21 -6.66
N ARG A 71 15.34 -17.81 -7.92
CA ARG A 71 14.05 -17.26 -8.38
C ARG A 71 12.92 -18.29 -8.37
N THR A 72 13.22 -19.57 -8.52
CA THR A 72 12.22 -20.65 -8.51
C THR A 72 11.53 -20.81 -7.15
N PHE A 73 12.24 -20.52 -6.05
CA PHE A 73 11.72 -20.65 -4.69
C PHE A 73 11.25 -19.31 -4.08
N LEU A 74 11.11 -18.26 -4.90
CA LEU A 74 10.70 -16.94 -4.42
C LEU A 74 9.17 -16.83 -4.35
N ILE A 75 8.66 -16.61 -3.13
CA ILE A 75 7.24 -16.38 -2.84
C ILE A 75 7.08 -14.93 -2.36
N GLN A 76 6.82 -14.03 -3.29
CA GLN A 76 6.45 -12.66 -2.98
C GLN A 76 4.94 -12.51 -3.15
N ARG A 77 4.22 -12.28 -2.06
CA ARG A 77 2.77 -12.03 -2.04
C ARG A 77 2.49 -10.71 -1.35
N SER A 78 1.51 -9.98 -1.86
CA SER A 78 0.99 -8.75 -1.29
C SER A 78 -0.50 -8.88 -1.02
N CYS A 79 -1.01 -8.09 -0.08
CA CYS A 79 -2.45 -7.99 0.16
C CYS A 79 -3.07 -7.17 -0.97
N VAL A 80 -3.87 -7.83 -1.81
CA VAL A 80 -4.52 -7.20 -2.98
C VAL A 80 -6.02 -7.47 -2.94
N PRO A 81 -6.83 -6.59 -3.55
CA PRO A 81 -8.26 -6.84 -3.68
C PRO A 81 -8.51 -8.04 -4.58
N LEU A 82 -9.29 -9.00 -4.08
CA LEU A 82 -9.78 -10.14 -4.87
C LEU A 82 -11.02 -9.74 -5.68
N SER A 83 -11.86 -8.88 -5.11
CA SER A 83 -13.06 -8.35 -5.76
C SER A 83 -13.24 -6.87 -5.45
N LEU A 84 -13.46 -6.08 -6.50
CA LEU A 84 -13.72 -4.64 -6.44
C LEU A 84 -15.13 -4.36 -6.94
N VAL A 85 -15.82 -3.42 -6.30
CA VAL A 85 -17.11 -2.90 -6.73
C VAL A 85 -16.97 -1.40 -6.92
N TYR A 86 -17.36 -0.90 -8.09
CA TYR A 86 -17.35 0.54 -8.36
C TYR A 86 -18.63 1.17 -7.83
N ARG A 87 -18.48 2.18 -6.98
CA ARG A 87 -19.59 2.96 -6.43
C ARG A 87 -19.54 4.37 -6.98
N ALA A 88 -20.71 4.98 -7.15
CA ALA A 88 -20.82 6.34 -7.61
C ALA A 88 -20.76 7.32 -6.44
N ALA A 89 -20.01 8.40 -6.61
CA ALA A 89 -19.94 9.56 -5.72
C ALA A 89 -20.38 10.81 -6.49
N HIS A 90 -21.04 11.73 -5.79
CA HIS A 90 -21.39 13.03 -6.32
C HIS A 90 -20.41 14.08 -5.81
N ILE A 91 -19.79 14.82 -6.72
CA ILE A 91 -18.80 15.86 -6.40
C ILE A 91 -19.48 17.22 -6.60
N PRO A 92 -19.61 18.04 -5.53
CA PRO A 92 -20.17 19.38 -5.63
C PRO A 92 -19.20 20.35 -6.32
N GLY A 93 -19.71 21.49 -6.77
CA GLY A 93 -18.87 22.56 -7.35
C GLY A 93 -18.41 22.33 -8.79
N CYS A 94 -19.08 21.45 -9.53
CA CYS A 94 -18.82 21.24 -10.96
C CYS A 94 -19.63 22.23 -11.83
N PRO A 95 -19.08 22.68 -12.98
CA PRO A 95 -19.82 23.46 -13.99
C PRO A 95 -21.04 22.70 -14.53
N LYS A 96 -22.01 23.45 -15.09
CA LYS A 96 -23.27 22.88 -15.60
C LYS A 96 -23.07 21.85 -16.72
N ASP A 97 -21.98 21.96 -17.48
CA ASP A 97 -21.67 21.08 -18.61
C ASP A 97 -20.87 19.83 -18.21
N VAL A 98 -20.48 19.72 -16.93
CA VAL A 98 -19.67 18.61 -16.41
C VAL A 98 -20.54 17.70 -15.55
N ASN A 99 -20.58 16.41 -15.88
CA ASN A 99 -21.27 15.43 -15.02
C ASN A 99 -20.60 15.42 -13.63
N PRO A 100 -21.30 15.72 -12.52
CA PRO A 100 -20.70 15.73 -11.18
C PRO A 100 -20.43 14.32 -10.62
N GLN A 101 -20.87 13.27 -11.30
CA GLN A 101 -20.71 11.89 -10.84
C GLN A 101 -19.32 11.32 -11.19
N LEU A 102 -18.73 10.59 -10.24
CA LEU A 102 -17.47 9.85 -10.41
C LEU A 102 -17.57 8.47 -9.77
N TYR A 103 -17.00 7.46 -10.41
CA TYR A 103 -16.98 6.09 -9.90
C TYR A 103 -15.66 5.78 -9.22
N TYR A 104 -15.72 5.27 -8.00
CA TYR A 104 -14.54 4.90 -7.22
C TYR A 104 -14.57 3.41 -6.84
N PRO A 105 -13.39 2.76 -6.74
CA PRO A 105 -13.31 1.37 -6.37
C PRO A 105 -13.49 1.19 -4.85
N ALA A 106 -14.37 0.28 -4.46
CA ALA A 106 -14.50 -0.23 -3.09
C ALA A 106 -14.14 -1.70 -3.06
N ALA A 107 -13.19 -2.08 -2.21
CA ALA A 107 -12.82 -3.48 -2.03
C ALA A 107 -13.94 -4.22 -1.30
N HIS A 108 -14.29 -5.41 -1.79
CA HIS A 108 -15.27 -6.28 -1.13
C HIS A 108 -14.61 -7.50 -0.49
N CYS A 109 -13.51 -7.98 -1.08
CA CYS A 109 -12.76 -9.12 -0.58
C CYS A 109 -11.26 -8.92 -0.86
N CYS A 110 -10.41 -9.42 0.05
CA CYS A 110 -8.96 -9.29 -0.01
C CYS A 110 -8.30 -10.67 -0.02
N SER A 111 -7.16 -10.79 -0.68
CA SER A 111 -6.39 -12.03 -0.72
C SER A 111 -4.89 -11.78 -0.85
N CYS A 112 -4.09 -12.71 -0.32
CA CYS A 112 -2.64 -12.70 -0.48
C CYS A 112 -2.24 -13.33 -1.82
N ARG A 113 -1.89 -12.48 -2.80
CA ARG A 113 -1.52 -12.91 -4.15
C ARG A 113 -0.30 -12.14 -4.65
N ARG A 114 0.29 -12.60 -5.76
CA ARG A 114 1.29 -11.80 -6.49
C ARG A 114 0.61 -10.54 -7.02
N CYS A 115 1.25 -9.39 -6.84
CA CYS A 115 0.78 -8.14 -7.43
C CYS A 115 0.94 -8.21 -8.94
N ASP A 116 -0.17 -8.07 -9.66
CA ASP A 116 -0.18 -8.01 -11.12
C ASP A 116 0.16 -6.60 -11.58
N THR A 117 1.32 -6.44 -12.21
CA THR A 117 1.82 -5.14 -12.70
C THR A 117 1.03 -4.60 -13.89
N ARG A 118 0.16 -5.39 -14.53
CA ARG A 118 -0.69 -4.94 -15.64
C ARG A 118 -1.90 -4.16 -15.15
N THR A 119 -2.41 -4.54 -13.98
CA THR A 119 -3.66 -3.99 -13.41
C THR A 119 -3.40 -3.12 -12.18
N HIS A 120 -2.31 -3.36 -11.45
CA HIS A 120 -1.99 -2.68 -10.20
C HIS A 120 -0.60 -2.04 -10.24
N ARG A 121 -0.47 -0.90 -9.56
CA ARG A 121 0.83 -0.24 -9.37
C ARG A 121 1.56 -0.87 -8.18
N CYS A 122 2.41 -1.84 -8.45
CA CYS A 122 3.18 -2.57 -7.44
C CYS A 122 4.38 -1.73 -6.95
N VAL A 123 4.20 -0.99 -5.86
CA VAL A 123 5.24 -0.17 -5.22
C VAL A 123 5.39 -0.52 -3.74
N ARG A 124 6.59 -0.36 -3.18
CA ARG A 124 6.87 -0.67 -1.76
C ARG A 124 6.11 0.26 -0.81
N THR A 125 6.09 1.55 -1.14
CA THR A 125 5.30 2.58 -0.46
C THR A 125 4.69 3.48 -1.52
N SER A 126 3.41 3.79 -1.38
CA SER A 126 2.81 4.84 -2.19
C SER A 126 3.42 6.17 -1.77
N ARG A 127 3.94 6.94 -2.73
CA ARG A 127 4.32 8.35 -2.52
C ARG A 127 3.13 9.30 -2.73
N ILE A 128 1.95 8.76 -3.05
CA ILE A 128 0.74 9.55 -3.26
C ILE A 128 0.01 9.62 -1.92
N PRO A 129 -0.05 10.80 -1.28
CA PRO A 129 -0.94 11.03 -0.16
C PRO A 129 -2.37 10.95 -0.68
N TYR A 130 -3.10 9.90 -0.30
CA TYR A 130 -4.55 9.78 -0.57
C TYR A 130 -5.39 10.43 0.54
N ASP A 131 -4.71 11.04 1.52
CA ASP A 131 -5.25 11.74 2.69
C ASP A 131 -5.52 13.22 2.43
N GLN A 132 -5.15 13.76 1.25
CA GLN A 132 -5.34 15.17 0.92
C GLN A 132 -5.75 15.36 -0.55
N CYS A 133 -6.62 16.34 -0.79
CA CYS A 133 -6.97 16.78 -2.14
C CYS A 133 -5.85 17.63 -2.75
N PHE A 134 -5.69 17.60 -4.07
CA PHE A 134 -4.60 18.28 -4.75
C PHE A 134 -4.72 19.81 -4.73
N THR A 135 -5.80 20.40 -4.21
CA THR A 135 -5.85 21.84 -3.93
C THR A 135 -4.69 22.32 -3.05
N THR A 136 -4.10 21.45 -2.21
CA THR A 136 -2.85 21.74 -1.50
C THR A 136 -1.59 21.32 -2.29
N LEU A 137 -1.64 20.25 -3.09
CA LEU A 137 -0.51 19.78 -3.89
C LEU A 137 -0.20 20.63 -5.12
N ASP A 138 -1.15 21.34 -5.72
CA ASP A 138 -0.87 22.35 -6.74
C ASP A 138 -0.12 23.55 -6.17
N SER A 139 -0.31 23.84 -4.87
CA SER A 139 0.48 24.84 -4.14
C SER A 139 1.91 24.33 -3.85
N VAL A 140 2.06 23.04 -3.51
CA VAL A 140 3.38 22.38 -3.33
C VAL A 140 4.09 22.18 -4.68
N LYS A 141 3.36 21.91 -5.75
CA LYS A 141 3.89 21.77 -7.10
C LYS A 141 4.30 23.12 -7.65
N LYS A 142 3.57 24.21 -7.42
CA LYS A 142 4.03 25.57 -7.77
C LYS A 142 5.31 25.97 -7.03
N GLN A 143 5.53 25.53 -5.79
CA GLN A 143 6.79 25.74 -5.06
C GLN A 143 7.92 24.80 -5.50
N ASN A 144 7.60 23.57 -5.94
CA ASN A 144 8.62 22.63 -6.43
C ASN A 144 8.89 22.78 -7.93
N GLN A 145 8.02 23.41 -8.72
CA GLN A 145 8.27 23.72 -10.13
C GLN A 145 9.28 24.87 -10.26
N SER A 146 9.27 25.84 -9.33
CA SER A 146 10.31 26.87 -9.22
C SER A 146 11.62 26.35 -8.62
N ALA A 147 11.65 25.15 -8.01
CA ALA A 147 12.86 24.48 -7.56
C ALA A 147 13.39 23.41 -8.55
N VAL A 148 12.57 22.93 -9.48
CA VAL A 148 12.97 21.95 -10.51
C VAL A 148 13.57 22.63 -11.75
N GLU A 149 13.26 23.90 -12.01
CA GLU A 149 13.81 24.62 -13.16
C GLU A 149 15.28 25.08 -12.99
N ILE A 150 15.89 24.94 -11.80
CA ILE A 150 17.32 25.26 -11.56
C ILE A 150 18.22 24.01 -11.68
N SER A 151 17.67 22.80 -11.72
CA SER A 151 18.49 21.57 -11.72
C SER A 151 18.81 21.00 -13.11
N GLN A 152 18.29 21.62 -14.18
CA GLN A 152 18.45 21.13 -15.56
C GLN A 152 19.64 21.75 -16.31
N TYR A 153 20.44 22.60 -15.66
CA TYR A 153 21.62 23.24 -16.24
C TYR A 153 22.91 23.00 -15.44
N SER A 154 23.18 21.75 -15.02
CA SER A 154 24.46 21.47 -14.34
C SER A 154 24.97 20.03 -14.40
N ASN A 155 24.41 19.14 -15.23
CA ASN A 155 24.98 17.79 -15.41
C ASN A 155 25.21 17.43 -16.90
N THR A 156 25.87 18.34 -17.62
CA THR A 156 26.72 18.00 -18.75
C THR A 156 28.17 18.17 -18.32
N SER A 157 28.73 17.16 -17.65
CA SER A 157 30.16 16.82 -17.68
C SER A 157 30.45 15.67 -16.71
N SER A 158 31.26 14.72 -17.21
CA SER A 158 32.06 13.77 -16.42
C SER A 158 31.34 12.57 -15.79
N SER A 159 31.31 11.44 -16.51
CA SER A 159 32.14 10.26 -16.17
C SER A 159 31.70 9.02 -16.96
N ALA A 160 32.24 8.89 -18.17
CA ALA A 160 32.46 7.60 -18.79
C ALA A 160 33.66 6.94 -18.10
N LEU A 161 33.44 5.89 -17.31
CA LEU A 161 34.34 4.72 -17.16
C LEU A 161 33.87 3.86 -15.98
N ALA A 162 33.58 2.58 -16.25
CA ALA A 162 33.85 1.40 -15.41
C ALA A 162 32.81 0.31 -15.70
N ARG A 163 32.85 -0.26 -16.90
CA ARG A 163 32.54 -1.67 -17.12
C ARG A 163 33.86 -2.39 -17.35
N LYS A 164 34.25 -3.21 -16.39
CA LYS A 164 34.97 -4.47 -16.62
C LYS A 164 34.53 -5.44 -15.54
#